data_AF-A0A062IEX6-F1
#
_entry.id   AF-A0A062IEX6-F1
#
_cell.length_a   1.000
_cell.length_b   1.000
_cell.length_c   1.000
_cell.angle_alpha   90.00
_cell.angle_beta   90.00
_cell.angle_gamma   90.00
#
_symmetry.space_group_name_H-M   'P 1'
#
loop_
_entity.id
_entity.type
_entity.pdbx_description
1 polymer ?
#
loop_
_entity_poly.entity_id
_entity_poly.type
_entity_poly.pdbx_seq_one_letter_code
_entity_poly.pdbx_strand_id
1 'polypeptide(L)'
;MYKDIKVDPAQLEAALDARLKIRAGFDKPTAGMAAGMTQVNMISVPRDWAYDFLLYAHRNPQSCPVLDVLEEGIYATKLAADSDIRTDFPRYRIWKDGEMVDEVTDASEIYNAHPDLVTFLIGCSFSFETALQEAGIEVRHIHDDTNVPMYLSNIKCEPAGRISGNMVVSMRPIPSHQISEAVKITARMPSVHGAPVHIGHPESLGIKDVNKPDFGDASRIEAGEIPVFWACGVTPQAAVMNSKIPFAISHAPGYMFITDIPDRAWIG
;
A
#
# COMPACT_ATOMS: atom_id res chain seq x y z
N MET A 1 -9.01 1.97 18.93
CA MET A 1 -8.77 3.33 18.39
C MET A 1 -9.93 3.83 17.53
N TYR A 2 -10.70 2.96 16.84
CA TYR A 2 -11.71 3.39 15.86
C TYR A 2 -13.18 3.42 16.35
N LYS A 3 -13.44 3.30 17.66
CA LYS A 3 -14.79 3.10 18.19
C LYS A 3 -15.71 4.33 18.05
N ASP A 4 -15.15 5.52 17.84
CA ASP A 4 -15.90 6.79 17.85
C ASP A 4 -16.09 7.41 16.45
N ILE A 5 -15.59 6.76 15.39
CA ILE A 5 -15.72 7.27 14.03
C ILE A 5 -16.99 6.69 13.41
N LYS A 6 -17.99 7.55 13.20
CA LYS A 6 -19.26 7.18 12.54
C LYS A 6 -19.07 6.86 11.06
N VAL A 7 -18.89 5.60 10.69
CA VAL A 7 -18.83 5.23 9.27
C VAL A 7 -20.23 5.37 8.65
N ASP A 8 -20.30 5.89 7.42
CA ASP A 8 -21.55 5.92 6.67
C ASP A 8 -21.98 4.47 6.35
N PRO A 9 -23.21 4.05 6.69
CA PRO A 9 -23.70 2.71 6.34
C PRO A 9 -23.54 2.36 4.85
N ALA A 10 -23.70 3.33 3.95
CA ALA A 10 -23.53 3.08 2.51
C ALA A 10 -22.07 2.77 2.15
N GLN A 11 -21.10 3.39 2.83
CA GLN A 11 -19.68 3.10 2.62
C GLN A 11 -19.31 1.70 3.15
N LEU A 12 -19.88 1.29 4.28
CA LEU A 12 -19.70 -0.07 4.82
C LEU A 12 -20.29 -1.12 3.88
N GLU A 13 -21.49 -0.88 3.35
CA GLU A 13 -22.12 -1.77 2.37
C GLU A 13 -21.29 -1.89 1.10
N ALA A 14 -20.78 -0.78 0.57
CA ALA A 14 -19.90 -0.78 -0.61
C ALA A 14 -18.59 -1.54 -0.36
N ALA A 15 -17.95 -1.38 0.81
CA ALA A 15 -16.75 -2.11 1.18
C ALA A 15 -16.99 -3.62 1.27
N LEU A 16 -18.10 -4.03 1.89
CA LEU A 16 -18.49 -5.43 1.99
C LEU A 16 -18.80 -6.03 0.60
N ASP A 17 -19.60 -5.34 -0.22
CA ASP A 17 -19.93 -5.79 -1.58
C ASP A 17 -18.67 -5.93 -2.45
N ALA A 18 -17.71 -5.00 -2.32
CA ALA A 18 -16.43 -5.11 -2.99
C ALA A 18 -15.65 -6.37 -2.57
N ARG A 19 -15.53 -6.66 -1.27
CA ARG A 19 -14.88 -7.89 -0.77
C ARG A 19 -15.59 -9.15 -1.27
N LEU A 20 -16.92 -9.18 -1.26
CA LEU A 20 -17.69 -10.32 -1.76
C LEU A 20 -17.51 -10.55 -3.26
N LYS A 21 -17.44 -9.47 -4.06
CA LYS A 21 -17.11 -9.55 -5.50
C LYS A 21 -15.70 -10.11 -5.73
N ILE A 22 -14.73 -9.66 -4.95
CA ILE A 22 -13.35 -10.15 -4.98
C ILE A 22 -13.31 -11.65 -4.69
N ARG A 23 -13.95 -12.06 -3.59
CA ARG A 23 -14.09 -13.48 -3.21
C ARG A 23 -14.78 -14.34 -4.28
N ALA A 24 -15.65 -13.74 -5.09
CA ALA A 24 -16.31 -14.39 -6.23
C ALA A 24 -15.47 -14.40 -7.53
N GLY A 25 -14.22 -13.92 -7.49
CA GLY A 25 -13.28 -13.97 -8.62
C GLY A 25 -13.10 -12.64 -9.37
N PHE A 26 -13.44 -11.49 -8.79
CA PHE A 26 -13.08 -10.20 -9.37
C PHE A 26 -11.56 -10.00 -9.31
N ASP A 27 -10.93 -9.83 -10.47
CA ASP A 27 -9.47 -9.69 -10.62
C ASP A 27 -9.12 -8.43 -11.43
N LYS A 28 -9.36 -7.26 -10.84
CA LYS A 28 -9.00 -5.94 -11.36
C LYS A 28 -8.55 -5.02 -10.23
N PRO A 29 -7.91 -3.87 -10.53
CA PRO A 29 -7.52 -2.91 -9.50
C PRO A 29 -8.67 -2.48 -8.59
N THR A 30 -8.36 -2.20 -7.33
CA THR A 30 -9.34 -1.84 -6.28
C THR A 30 -9.55 -0.34 -6.12
N ALA A 31 -8.83 0.48 -6.90
CA ALA A 31 -9.02 1.94 -6.92
C ALA A 31 -10.49 2.28 -7.19
N GLY A 32 -11.09 3.09 -6.32
CA GLY A 32 -12.47 3.56 -6.48
C GLY A 32 -13.59 2.55 -6.17
N MET A 33 -13.29 1.28 -5.83
CA MET A 33 -14.36 0.28 -5.54
C MET A 33 -15.21 0.62 -4.32
N ALA A 34 -14.61 1.25 -3.31
CA ALA A 34 -15.30 1.71 -2.09
C ALA A 34 -14.71 3.07 -1.68
N ALA A 35 -15.23 4.15 -2.28
CA ALA A 35 -14.70 5.50 -2.07
C ALA A 35 -14.79 5.95 -0.59
N GLY A 36 -13.68 6.48 -0.07
CA GLY A 36 -13.55 6.93 1.32
C GLY A 36 -13.33 5.81 2.34
N MET A 37 -13.15 4.56 1.89
CA MET A 37 -12.79 3.42 2.72
C MET A 37 -11.32 3.07 2.56
N THR A 38 -10.66 2.85 3.69
CA THR A 38 -9.24 2.55 3.74
C THR A 38 -8.94 1.24 3.07
N GLN A 39 -7.96 1.31 2.16
CA GLN A 39 -7.37 0.14 1.54
C GLN A 39 -6.00 -0.12 2.15
N VAL A 40 -5.63 -1.39 2.27
CA VAL A 40 -4.36 -1.80 2.87
C VAL A 40 -3.56 -2.68 1.94
N ASN A 41 -2.26 -2.44 1.97
CA ASN A 41 -1.25 -3.33 1.43
C ASN A 41 -1.13 -4.55 2.35
N MET A 42 -0.64 -5.66 1.79
CA MET A 42 -0.36 -6.88 2.54
C MET A 42 1.00 -7.45 2.19
N ILE A 43 1.66 -7.96 3.22
CA ILE A 43 2.82 -8.85 3.13
C ILE A 43 2.72 -9.89 4.25
N SER A 44 2.97 -11.15 3.92
CA SER A 44 3.04 -12.23 4.90
C SER A 44 4.35 -12.96 4.73
N VAL A 45 4.99 -13.24 5.85
CA VAL A 45 6.29 -13.89 5.94
C VAL A 45 6.23 -15.02 6.95
N PRO A 46 7.08 -16.05 6.84
CA PRO A 46 7.21 -17.09 7.85
C PRO A 46 7.42 -16.50 9.24
N ARG A 47 6.89 -17.16 10.27
CA ARG A 47 6.99 -16.72 11.68
C ARG A 47 8.43 -16.40 12.11
N ASP A 48 9.40 -17.16 11.62
CA ASP A 48 10.82 -16.92 11.87
C ASP A 48 11.32 -15.54 11.38
N TRP A 49 10.68 -14.99 10.34
CA TRP A 49 10.98 -13.67 9.78
C TRP A 49 10.06 -12.56 10.30
N ALA A 50 8.95 -12.92 10.93
CA ALA A 50 7.93 -11.97 11.37
C ALA A 50 8.47 -10.94 12.38
N TYR A 51 9.36 -11.35 13.29
CA TYR A 51 10.00 -10.43 14.24
C TYR A 51 10.87 -9.38 13.54
N ASP A 52 11.72 -9.82 12.60
CA ASP A 52 12.58 -8.92 11.83
C ASP A 52 11.72 -7.94 11.03
N PHE A 53 10.62 -8.43 10.44
CA PHE A 53 9.69 -7.59 9.67
C PHE A 53 8.96 -6.58 10.56
N LEU A 54 8.45 -7.00 11.73
CA LEU A 54 7.80 -6.10 12.66
C LEU A 54 8.74 -5.00 13.16
N LEU A 55 9.98 -5.35 13.49
CA LEU A 55 10.99 -4.37 13.89
C LEU A 55 11.38 -3.45 12.72
N TYR A 56 11.48 -3.99 11.51
CA TYR A 56 11.71 -3.20 10.30
C TYR A 56 10.60 -2.19 10.08
N ALA A 57 9.34 -2.61 10.20
CA ALA A 57 8.20 -1.74 10.05
C ALA A 57 8.14 -0.65 11.15
N HIS A 58 8.45 -1.04 12.39
CA HIS A 58 8.52 -0.10 13.51
C HIS A 58 9.60 0.98 13.32
N ARG A 59 10.78 0.61 12.78
CA ARG A 59 11.87 1.56 12.47
C ARG A 59 11.59 2.43 11.24
N ASN A 60 10.71 1.96 10.34
CA ASN A 60 10.38 2.65 9.11
C ASN A 60 8.87 2.93 9.00
N PRO A 61 8.27 3.65 9.98
CA PRO A 61 6.82 3.76 10.10
C PRO A 61 6.18 4.53 8.95
N GLN A 62 6.94 5.39 8.26
CA GLN A 62 6.44 6.14 7.11
C GLN A 62 6.26 5.24 5.87
N SER A 63 7.19 4.33 5.59
CA SER A 63 7.09 3.41 4.45
C SER A 63 6.35 2.12 4.76
N CYS A 64 6.29 1.73 6.03
CA CYS A 64 5.70 0.49 6.50
C CYS A 64 4.71 0.75 7.67
N PRO A 65 3.69 1.62 7.53
CA PRO A 65 2.74 1.88 8.60
C PRO A 65 1.84 0.66 8.84
N VAL A 66 2.16 -0.16 9.85
CA VAL A 66 1.37 -1.36 10.17
C VAL A 66 0.06 -0.97 10.86
N LEU A 67 -1.06 -1.40 10.28
CA LEU A 67 -2.42 -1.17 10.81
C LEU A 67 -2.96 -2.39 11.56
N ASP A 68 -2.59 -3.59 11.11
CA ASP A 68 -2.92 -4.84 11.78
C ASP A 68 -1.85 -5.91 11.53
N VAL A 69 -1.77 -6.88 12.44
CA VAL A 69 -0.89 -8.05 12.34
C VAL A 69 -1.71 -9.27 12.70
N LEU A 70 -1.72 -10.27 11.80
CA LEU A 70 -2.40 -11.54 12.00
C LEU A 70 -1.35 -12.60 12.30
N GLU A 71 -1.47 -13.22 13.47
CA GLU A 71 -0.64 -14.38 13.86
C GLU A 71 -0.90 -15.58 12.95
N GLU A 72 -0.02 -16.58 13.02
CA GLU A 72 -0.17 -17.78 12.21
C GLU A 72 -1.52 -18.49 12.43
N GLY A 73 -2.13 -18.94 11.33
CA GLY A 73 -3.46 -19.55 11.35
C GLY A 73 -4.63 -18.58 11.55
N ILE A 74 -4.38 -17.27 11.66
CA ILE A 74 -5.42 -16.24 11.74
C ILE A 74 -5.56 -15.54 10.38
N TYR A 75 -6.77 -15.54 9.84
CA TYR A 75 -7.07 -14.98 8.51
C TYR A 75 -8.09 -13.84 8.52
N ALA A 76 -8.77 -13.64 9.65
CA ALA A 76 -9.70 -12.52 9.83
C ALA A 76 -8.96 -11.33 10.45
N THR A 77 -9.14 -10.14 9.87
CA THR A 77 -8.56 -8.89 10.42
C THR A 77 -9.59 -8.12 11.24
N LYS A 78 -9.12 -7.38 12.25
CA LYS A 78 -9.96 -6.44 12.99
C LYS A 78 -10.33 -5.19 12.19
N LEU A 79 -9.73 -4.99 11.01
CA LEU A 79 -10.01 -3.86 10.12
C LEU A 79 -11.31 -4.05 9.32
N ALA A 80 -11.85 -5.26 9.24
CA ALA A 80 -13.11 -5.53 8.56
C ALA A 80 -13.80 -6.78 9.11
N ALA A 81 -15.11 -6.68 9.35
CA ALA A 81 -15.93 -7.81 9.74
C ALA A 81 -16.07 -8.81 8.57
N ASP A 82 -16.20 -10.10 8.92
CA ASP A 82 -16.37 -11.22 7.98
C ASP A 82 -15.32 -11.26 6.86
N SER A 83 -14.11 -10.81 7.18
CA SER A 83 -12.96 -10.77 6.29
C SER A 83 -12.19 -12.09 6.27
N ASP A 84 -11.65 -12.43 5.12
CA ASP A 84 -10.69 -13.51 4.93
C ASP A 84 -9.56 -13.04 3.99
N ILE A 85 -8.40 -12.74 4.56
CA ILE A 85 -7.24 -12.24 3.81
C ILE A 85 -6.70 -13.21 2.75
N ARG A 86 -7.18 -14.46 2.70
CA ARG A 86 -6.77 -15.45 1.70
C ARG A 86 -7.54 -15.29 0.39
N THR A 87 -8.72 -14.66 0.44
CA THR A 87 -9.64 -14.55 -0.71
C THR A 87 -10.14 -13.14 -0.98
N ASP A 88 -9.90 -12.19 -0.05
CA ASP A 88 -10.46 -10.83 -0.14
C ASP A 88 -9.49 -9.79 -0.77
N PHE A 89 -8.30 -10.20 -1.20
CA PHE A 89 -7.50 -9.44 -2.18
C PHE A 89 -7.77 -9.99 -3.59
N PRO A 90 -7.93 -9.14 -4.61
CA PRO A 90 -8.21 -9.63 -5.96
C PRO A 90 -7.02 -10.34 -6.60
N ARG A 91 -5.79 -10.04 -6.16
CA ARG A 91 -4.59 -10.74 -6.63
C ARG A 91 -3.45 -10.71 -5.61
N TYR A 92 -2.75 -11.83 -5.51
CA TYR A 92 -1.58 -12.06 -4.67
C TYR A 92 -0.34 -12.31 -5.53
N ARG A 93 0.83 -12.00 -4.98
CA ARG A 93 2.15 -12.35 -5.51
C ARG A 93 2.86 -13.30 -4.58
N ILE A 94 3.42 -14.37 -5.14
CA ILE A 94 4.24 -15.33 -4.41
C ILE A 94 5.70 -15.00 -4.64
N TRP A 95 6.45 -14.94 -3.54
CA TRP A 95 7.87 -14.63 -3.54
C TRP A 95 8.65 -15.81 -2.98
N LYS A 96 9.71 -16.22 -3.69
CA LYS A 96 10.65 -17.25 -3.23
C LYS A 96 12.06 -16.76 -3.38
N ASP A 97 12.85 -16.83 -2.32
CA ASP A 97 14.23 -16.36 -2.26
C ASP A 97 14.43 -14.91 -2.79
N GLY A 98 13.41 -14.06 -2.57
CA GLY A 98 13.37 -12.67 -3.05
C GLY A 98 12.92 -12.46 -4.49
N GLU A 99 12.55 -13.50 -5.22
CA GLU A 99 12.05 -13.43 -6.60
C GLU A 99 10.53 -13.66 -6.65
N MET A 100 9.80 -12.86 -7.43
CA MET A 100 8.38 -13.08 -7.69
C MET A 100 8.25 -14.26 -8.66
N VAL A 101 7.58 -15.33 -8.22
CA VAL A 101 7.51 -16.59 -8.97
C VAL A 101 6.13 -16.90 -9.53
N ASP A 102 5.07 -16.30 -9.00
CA ASP A 102 3.70 -16.60 -9.40
C ASP A 102 2.71 -15.51 -8.94
N GLU A 103 1.53 -15.45 -9.58
CA GLU A 103 0.39 -14.62 -9.22
C GLU A 103 -0.89 -15.47 -9.16
N VAL A 104 -1.67 -15.32 -8.09
CA VAL A 104 -2.94 -16.06 -7.89
C VAL A 104 -4.05 -15.11 -7.44
N THR A 105 -5.30 -15.50 -7.64
CA THR A 105 -6.49 -14.75 -7.17
C THR A 105 -7.09 -15.34 -5.89
N ASP A 106 -6.64 -16.52 -5.46
CA ASP A 106 -7.00 -17.17 -4.20
C ASP A 106 -5.73 -17.75 -3.56
N ALA A 107 -5.41 -17.29 -2.35
CA ALA A 107 -4.23 -17.69 -1.61
C ALA A 107 -4.46 -18.84 -0.62
N SER A 108 -5.67 -19.43 -0.57
CA SER A 108 -6.05 -20.42 0.45
C SER A 108 -5.10 -21.61 0.48
N GLU A 109 -4.78 -22.18 -0.68
CA GLU A 109 -3.83 -23.31 -0.79
C GLU A 109 -2.41 -22.94 -0.37
N ILE A 110 -2.00 -21.68 -0.58
CA ILE A 110 -0.69 -21.19 -0.17
C ILE A 110 -0.60 -21.11 1.35
N TYR A 111 -1.61 -20.54 2.01
CA TYR A 111 -1.66 -20.48 3.47
C TYR A 111 -1.77 -21.88 4.10
N ASN A 112 -2.46 -22.83 3.44
CA ASN A 112 -2.48 -24.23 3.89
C ASN A 112 -1.09 -24.89 3.80
N ALA A 113 -0.32 -24.59 2.74
CA ALA A 113 1.04 -25.11 2.56
C ALA A 113 2.08 -24.43 3.47
N HIS A 114 1.82 -23.19 3.89
CA HIS A 114 2.66 -22.40 4.79
C HIS A 114 1.87 -21.94 6.03
N PRO A 115 1.55 -22.88 6.95
CA PRO A 115 0.68 -22.59 8.09
C PRO A 115 1.34 -21.68 9.14
N ASP A 116 2.62 -21.35 8.97
CA ASP A 116 3.42 -20.50 9.86
C ASP A 116 3.51 -19.03 9.39
N LEU A 117 2.74 -18.64 8.37
CA LEU A 117 2.74 -17.26 7.89
C LEU A 117 2.11 -16.30 8.90
N VAL A 118 2.82 -15.21 9.16
CA VAL A 118 2.31 -14.03 9.87
C VAL A 118 2.05 -12.93 8.85
N THR A 119 0.85 -12.37 8.87
CA THR A 119 0.41 -11.36 7.89
C THR A 119 0.43 -9.96 8.48
N PHE A 120 1.00 -9.01 7.75
CA PHE A 120 1.04 -7.60 8.09
C PHE A 120 0.17 -6.82 7.11
N LEU A 121 -0.84 -6.12 7.66
CA LEU A 121 -1.66 -5.18 6.90
C LEU A 121 -1.09 -3.78 7.08
N ILE A 122 -0.72 -3.17 5.97
CA ILE A 122 0.09 -1.94 5.93
C ILE A 122 -0.73 -0.84 5.27
N GLY A 123 -0.77 0.34 5.87
CA GLY A 123 -1.48 1.50 5.35
C GLY A 123 -1.08 1.83 3.91
N CYS A 124 -2.01 2.42 3.17
CA CYS A 124 -1.85 2.74 1.75
C CYS A 124 -2.04 4.24 1.50
N SER A 125 -1.31 4.78 0.52
CA SER A 125 -1.43 6.17 0.08
C SER A 125 -2.81 6.51 -0.48
N PHE A 126 -3.62 5.52 -0.85
CA PHE A 126 -4.96 5.73 -1.42
C PHE A 126 -5.84 6.54 -0.48
N SER A 127 -5.64 6.41 0.84
CA SER A 127 -6.41 7.14 1.84
C SER A 127 -6.22 8.67 1.79
N PHE A 128 -5.06 9.17 1.35
CA PHE A 128 -4.88 10.62 1.19
C PHE A 128 -5.30 11.14 -0.20
N GLU A 129 -5.47 10.26 -1.19
CA GLU A 129 -5.88 10.64 -2.54
C GLU A 129 -7.28 11.25 -2.55
N THR A 130 -8.22 10.68 -1.78
CA THR A 130 -9.55 11.27 -1.58
C THR A 130 -9.46 12.68 -1.03
N ALA A 131 -8.61 12.92 -0.02
CA ALA A 131 -8.46 14.26 0.55
C ALA A 131 -7.78 15.26 -0.42
N LEU A 132 -6.87 14.80 -1.27
CA LEU A 132 -6.33 15.62 -2.36
C LEU A 132 -7.43 16.00 -3.36
N GLN A 133 -8.25 15.05 -3.79
CA GLN A 133 -9.36 15.28 -4.73
C GLN A 133 -10.42 16.22 -4.13
N GLU A 134 -10.77 16.07 -2.86
CA GLU A 134 -11.69 16.97 -2.14
C GLU A 134 -11.17 18.41 -2.07
N ALA A 135 -9.85 18.60 -2.03
CA ALA A 135 -9.20 19.91 -2.09
C ALA A 135 -9.03 20.44 -3.53
N GLY A 136 -9.55 19.74 -4.54
CA GLY A 136 -9.42 20.11 -5.95
C GLY A 136 -8.01 19.89 -6.51
N ILE A 137 -7.24 18.99 -5.90
CA ILE A 137 -5.93 18.55 -6.39
C ILE A 137 -6.15 17.26 -7.16
N GLU A 138 -5.88 17.28 -8.46
CA GLU A 138 -6.04 16.11 -9.32
C GLU A 138 -5.06 15.00 -8.93
N VAL A 139 -5.55 13.77 -8.91
CA VAL A 139 -4.73 12.56 -8.75
C VAL A 139 -4.63 11.89 -10.10
N ARG A 140 -3.52 12.14 -10.81
CA ARG A 140 -3.38 11.86 -12.26
C ARG A 140 -3.66 10.40 -12.64
N HIS A 141 -3.15 9.43 -11.88
CA HIS A 141 -3.34 8.02 -12.23
C HIS A 141 -4.80 7.57 -12.10
N ILE A 142 -5.56 8.15 -11.15
CA ILE A 142 -7.01 7.90 -11.05
C ILE A 142 -7.72 8.51 -12.27
N HIS A 143 -7.38 9.74 -12.63
CA HIS A 143 -7.97 10.41 -13.79
C HIS A 143 -7.74 9.63 -15.09
N ASP A 144 -6.54 9.06 -15.25
CA ASP A 144 -6.12 8.36 -16.46
C ASP A 144 -6.42 6.83 -16.43
N ASP A 145 -7.07 6.32 -15.37
CA ASP A 145 -7.33 4.87 -15.17
C ASP A 145 -6.07 4.00 -15.27
N THR A 146 -5.02 4.41 -14.57
CA THR A 146 -3.70 3.75 -14.53
C THR A 146 -3.26 3.47 -13.10
N ASN A 147 -2.29 2.57 -12.92
CA ASN A 147 -1.67 2.39 -11.62
C ASN A 147 -0.68 3.51 -11.34
N VAL A 148 -0.64 3.99 -10.09
CA VAL A 148 0.32 5.00 -9.67
C VAL A 148 1.76 4.56 -9.97
N PRO A 149 2.62 5.43 -10.57
CA PRO A 149 4.01 5.10 -10.80
C PRO A 149 4.76 5.05 -9.47
N MET A 150 5.54 3.98 -9.29
CA MET A 150 6.37 3.76 -8.12
C MET A 150 7.81 3.48 -8.51
N TYR A 151 8.75 3.95 -7.70
CA TYR A 151 10.18 3.90 -7.98
C TYR A 151 10.95 3.40 -6.76
N LEU A 152 11.94 2.54 -7.01
CA LEU A 152 12.94 2.17 -6.03
C LEU A 152 13.94 3.32 -5.88
N SER A 153 13.85 4.06 -4.77
CA SER A 153 14.74 5.19 -4.52
C SER A 153 16.12 4.76 -4.02
N ASN A 154 17.02 5.74 -3.87
CA ASN A 154 18.28 5.60 -3.16
C ASN A 154 18.17 5.89 -1.64
N ILE A 155 16.97 6.19 -1.12
CA ILE A 155 16.74 6.42 0.31
C ILE A 155 16.77 5.07 1.03
N LYS A 156 17.76 4.87 1.90
CA LYS A 156 17.88 3.64 2.69
C LYS A 156 16.86 3.64 3.83
N CYS A 157 16.15 2.53 3.99
CA CYS A 157 15.42 2.25 5.22
C CYS A 157 16.40 1.87 6.34
N GLU A 158 15.99 2.09 7.59
CA GLU A 158 16.73 1.60 8.74
C GLU A 158 16.57 0.06 8.81
N PRO A 159 17.67 -0.72 8.75
CA PRO A 159 17.58 -2.17 8.70
C PRO A 159 17.10 -2.76 10.04
N ALA A 160 16.58 -3.97 10.02
CA ALA A 160 16.21 -4.72 11.22
C ALA A 160 16.44 -6.22 11.04
N GLY A 161 17.27 -6.81 11.91
CA GLY A 161 17.67 -8.21 11.80
C GLY A 161 18.26 -8.50 10.43
N ARG A 162 17.66 -9.46 9.71
CA ARG A 162 18.06 -9.84 8.35
C ARG A 162 17.48 -8.94 7.26
N ILE A 163 16.54 -8.06 7.61
CA ILE A 163 15.80 -7.26 6.63
C ILE A 163 16.47 -5.90 6.42
N SER A 164 16.70 -5.58 5.15
CA SER A 164 17.19 -4.27 4.71
C SER A 164 16.69 -3.95 3.31
N GLY A 165 16.70 -2.68 2.92
CA GLY A 165 16.30 -2.25 1.59
C GLY A 165 16.24 -0.73 1.48
N ASN A 166 15.90 -0.27 0.27
CA ASN A 166 15.59 1.13 0.04
C ASN A 166 14.08 1.36 0.06
N MET A 167 13.68 2.58 0.38
CA MET A 167 12.31 3.02 0.32
C MET A 167 11.82 3.03 -1.14
N VAL A 168 10.64 2.46 -1.37
CA VAL A 168 9.90 2.66 -2.61
C VAL A 168 9.04 3.91 -2.45
N VAL A 169 9.05 4.77 -3.46
CA VAL A 169 8.26 6.00 -3.48
C VAL A 169 7.20 5.93 -4.57
N SER A 170 6.01 6.45 -4.30
CA SER A 170 4.97 6.69 -5.32
C SER A 170 5.01 8.16 -5.75
N MET A 171 4.81 8.43 -7.03
CA MET A 171 4.88 9.78 -7.58
C MET A 171 3.50 10.24 -8.07
N ARG A 172 3.13 11.47 -7.72
CA ARG A 172 1.98 12.17 -8.32
C ARG A 172 2.45 13.53 -8.85
N PRO A 173 2.13 13.89 -10.11
CA PRO A 173 2.36 15.25 -10.59
C PRO A 173 1.37 16.20 -9.89
N ILE A 174 1.88 17.26 -9.28
CA ILE A 174 1.05 18.25 -8.58
C ILE A 174 1.29 19.62 -9.21
N PRO A 175 0.24 20.40 -9.54
CA PRO A 175 0.41 21.77 -9.99
C PRO A 175 1.23 22.58 -8.97
N SER A 176 2.24 23.31 -9.45
CA SER A 176 3.21 24.01 -8.60
C SER A 176 2.58 24.90 -7.51
N HIS A 177 1.44 25.54 -7.81
CA HIS A 177 0.71 26.39 -6.88
C HIS A 177 -0.08 25.63 -5.79
N GLN A 178 -0.32 24.32 -5.96
CA GLN A 178 -1.04 23.46 -5.01
C GLN A 178 -0.12 22.60 -4.12
N ILE A 179 1.19 22.57 -4.38
CA ILE A 179 2.14 21.72 -3.62
C ILE A 179 2.05 21.95 -2.12
N SER A 180 2.01 23.21 -1.69
CA SER A 180 1.95 23.53 -0.25
C SER A 180 0.68 22.97 0.41
N GLU A 181 -0.41 22.89 -0.33
CA GLU A 181 -1.67 22.35 0.15
C GLU A 181 -1.64 20.81 0.16
N ALA A 182 -1.12 20.19 -0.91
CA ALA A 182 -0.90 18.74 -0.94
C ALA A 182 -0.03 18.25 0.23
N VAL A 183 1.03 18.99 0.57
CA VAL A 183 1.87 18.69 1.73
C VAL A 183 1.07 18.77 3.03
N LYS A 184 0.33 19.85 3.26
CA LYS A 184 -0.46 20.03 4.50
C LYS A 184 -1.51 18.95 4.68
N ILE A 185 -2.24 18.62 3.61
CA ILE A 185 -3.28 17.58 3.62
C ILE A 185 -2.66 16.23 4.00
N THR A 186 -1.63 15.82 3.27
CA THR A 186 -1.02 14.50 3.45
C THR A 186 -0.25 14.37 4.77
N ALA A 187 0.38 15.45 5.25
CA ALA A 187 1.09 15.47 6.54
C ALA A 187 0.21 15.17 7.76
N ARG A 188 -1.12 15.39 7.65
CA ARG A 188 -2.08 15.10 8.73
C ARG A 188 -2.45 13.62 8.83
N MET A 189 -1.92 12.77 7.95
CA MET A 189 -2.24 11.34 7.89
C MET A 189 -0.99 10.45 8.02
N PRO A 190 -0.21 10.55 9.12
CA PRO A 190 1.05 9.82 9.27
C PRO A 190 0.89 8.30 9.26
N SER A 191 -0.28 7.78 9.65
CA SER A 191 -0.60 6.34 9.65
C SER A 191 -0.81 5.75 8.24
N VAL A 192 -0.77 6.57 7.18
CA VAL A 192 -0.90 6.17 5.77
C VAL A 192 0.11 6.92 4.90
N HIS A 193 1.39 6.86 5.31
CA HIS A 193 2.59 7.47 4.70
C HIS A 193 2.82 8.96 4.99
N GLY A 194 1.80 9.74 5.32
CA GLY A 194 1.98 11.11 5.76
C GLY A 194 2.52 12.06 4.68
N ALA A 195 3.40 12.99 5.09
CA ALA A 195 3.95 14.03 4.21
C ALA A 195 4.80 13.44 3.06
N PRO A 196 4.98 14.18 1.94
CA PRO A 196 5.90 13.78 0.88
C PRO A 196 7.33 13.61 1.42
N VAL A 197 8.05 12.63 0.89
CA VAL A 197 9.46 12.41 1.19
C VAL A 197 10.38 13.22 0.28
N HIS A 198 9.89 13.67 -0.87
CA HIS A 198 10.64 14.49 -1.82
C HIS A 198 9.72 15.26 -2.77
N ILE A 199 10.18 16.41 -3.25
CA ILE A 199 9.46 17.27 -4.20
C ILE A 199 10.43 17.73 -5.28
N GLY A 200 10.06 17.55 -6.55
CA GLY A 200 10.83 17.97 -7.71
C GLY A 200 11.86 16.93 -8.14
N HIS A 201 13.07 17.38 -8.44
CA HIS A 201 14.24 16.65 -8.97
C HIS A 201 14.29 15.12 -8.70
N PRO A 202 13.70 14.26 -9.56
CA PRO A 202 13.66 12.81 -9.36
C PRO A 202 15.05 12.17 -9.27
N GLU A 203 16.04 12.76 -9.94
CA GLU A 203 17.44 12.33 -9.94
C GLU A 203 18.06 12.33 -8.53
N SER A 204 17.56 13.19 -7.63
CA SER A 204 18.01 13.22 -6.23
C SER A 204 17.65 11.94 -5.48
N LEU A 205 16.57 11.26 -5.90
CA LEU A 205 16.15 9.96 -5.41
C LEU A 205 16.80 8.79 -6.17
N GLY A 206 17.70 9.05 -7.11
CA GLY A 206 18.29 8.03 -7.99
C GLY A 206 17.39 7.61 -9.16
N ILE A 207 16.26 8.30 -9.38
CA ILE A 207 15.34 8.03 -10.49
C ILE A 207 15.91 8.68 -11.75
N LYS A 208 16.44 7.85 -12.67
CA LYS A 208 17.09 8.32 -13.91
C LYS A 208 16.10 8.78 -14.98
N ASP A 209 14.94 8.13 -15.03
CA ASP A 209 13.88 8.42 -16.01
C ASP A 209 12.53 8.26 -15.31
N VAL A 210 11.87 9.39 -15.04
CA VAL A 210 10.55 9.43 -14.38
C VAL A 210 9.42 8.87 -15.26
N ASN A 211 9.68 8.53 -16.52
CA ASN A 211 8.68 7.87 -17.37
C ASN A 211 8.86 6.35 -17.40
N LYS A 212 9.79 5.81 -16.60
CA LYS A 212 10.06 4.37 -16.48
C LYS A 212 9.97 3.94 -15.02
N PRO A 213 8.76 3.81 -14.47
CA PRO A 213 8.59 3.35 -13.10
C PRO A 213 9.06 1.90 -12.93
N ASP A 214 9.54 1.57 -11.74
CA ASP A 214 9.89 0.20 -11.36
C ASP A 214 8.63 -0.64 -11.12
N PHE A 215 7.53 0.01 -10.71
CA PHE A 215 6.21 -0.61 -10.55
C PHE A 215 5.09 0.35 -10.96
N GLY A 216 3.99 -0.20 -11.49
CA GLY A 216 2.85 0.60 -11.96
C GLY A 216 3.08 1.20 -13.35
N ASP A 217 2.33 2.25 -13.68
CA ASP A 217 2.28 2.84 -15.01
C ASP A 217 2.82 4.27 -15.00
N ALA A 218 3.49 4.68 -16.07
CA ALA A 218 4.04 6.04 -16.15
C ALA A 218 2.91 7.09 -16.20
N SER A 219 2.98 8.10 -15.34
CA SER A 219 2.09 9.26 -15.41
C SER A 219 2.63 10.32 -16.35
N ARG A 220 1.78 10.93 -17.19
CA ARG A 220 2.19 12.17 -17.87
C ARG A 220 2.23 13.32 -16.88
N ILE A 221 3.24 14.17 -17.03
CA ILE A 221 3.50 15.34 -16.20
C ILE A 221 3.35 16.56 -17.13
N GLU A 222 2.35 17.39 -16.88
CA GLU A 222 2.04 18.56 -17.70
C GLU A 222 2.94 19.75 -17.36
N ALA A 223 2.97 20.73 -18.26
CA ALA A 223 3.67 21.97 -18.02
C ALA A 223 3.13 22.68 -16.76
N GLY A 224 4.03 22.99 -15.82
CA GLY A 224 3.67 23.64 -14.55
C GLY A 224 3.36 22.66 -13.40
N GLU A 225 3.36 21.36 -13.67
CA GLU A 225 3.30 20.31 -12.64
C GLU A 225 4.71 19.91 -12.17
N ILE A 226 4.80 19.54 -10.90
CA ILE A 226 6.03 19.10 -10.25
C ILE A 226 5.81 17.69 -9.73
N PRO A 227 6.73 16.73 -10.01
CA PRO A 227 6.68 15.41 -9.41
C PRO A 227 6.82 15.51 -7.89
N VAL A 228 5.84 14.98 -7.15
CA VAL A 228 5.88 14.88 -5.69
C VAL A 228 5.88 13.41 -5.31
N PHE A 229 6.75 13.04 -4.37
CA PHE A 229 7.01 11.65 -4.01
C PHE A 229 6.62 11.37 -2.57
N TRP A 230 5.86 10.31 -2.35
CA TRP A 230 5.49 9.81 -1.02
C TRP A 230 6.08 8.42 -0.81
N ALA A 231 6.37 8.07 0.44
CA ALA A 231 6.66 6.68 0.78
C ALA A 231 5.50 5.77 0.33
N CYS A 232 5.81 4.55 -0.07
CA CYS A 232 4.84 3.61 -0.61
C CYS A 232 4.87 2.28 0.13
N GLY A 233 3.69 1.70 0.35
CA GLY A 233 3.48 0.38 0.97
C GLY A 233 3.98 -0.81 0.15
N VAL A 234 4.63 -0.57 -0.99
CA VAL A 234 5.42 -1.56 -1.75
C VAL A 234 6.87 -1.64 -1.23
N THR A 235 7.32 -0.72 -0.37
CA THR A 235 8.63 -0.81 0.31
C THR A 235 8.89 -2.16 1.00
N PRO A 236 7.92 -2.77 1.71
CA PRO A 236 8.02 -4.15 2.17
C PRO A 236 8.40 -5.18 1.10
N GLN A 237 7.85 -5.08 -0.11
CA GLN A 237 8.16 -6.00 -1.21
C GLN A 237 9.61 -5.81 -1.67
N ALA A 238 10.08 -4.56 -1.80
CA ALA A 238 11.48 -4.28 -2.10
C ALA A 238 12.43 -4.81 -1.01
N ALA A 239 12.03 -4.73 0.27
CA ALA A 239 12.80 -5.30 1.37
C ALA A 239 12.85 -6.83 1.33
N VAL A 240 11.75 -7.50 0.97
CA VAL A 240 11.68 -8.96 0.73
C VAL A 240 12.64 -9.36 -0.39
N MET A 241 12.62 -8.64 -1.51
CA MET A 241 13.50 -8.89 -2.65
C MET A 241 14.98 -8.73 -2.27
N ASN A 242 15.32 -7.61 -1.64
CA ASN A 242 16.71 -7.29 -1.27
C ASN A 242 17.26 -8.27 -0.20
N SER A 243 16.41 -8.69 0.74
CA SER A 243 16.80 -9.56 1.85
C SER A 243 16.71 -11.05 1.52
N LYS A 244 16.20 -11.39 0.32
CA LYS A 244 16.01 -12.76 -0.16
C LYS A 244 15.27 -13.64 0.85
N ILE A 245 14.13 -13.13 1.33
CA ILE A 245 13.29 -13.92 2.25
C ILE A 245 12.90 -15.22 1.53
N PRO A 246 13.10 -16.41 2.13
CA PRO A 246 12.91 -17.70 1.45
C PRO A 246 11.50 -17.89 0.89
N PHE A 247 10.51 -17.34 1.59
CA PHE A 247 9.12 -17.34 1.15
C PHE A 247 8.42 -16.09 1.65
N ALA A 248 7.59 -15.47 0.81
CA ALA A 248 6.62 -14.47 1.23
C ALA A 248 5.42 -14.48 0.29
N ILE A 249 4.30 -13.94 0.75
CA ILE A 249 3.15 -13.62 -0.08
C ILE A 249 2.83 -12.13 0.08
N SER A 250 2.55 -11.42 -1.00
CA SER A 250 2.07 -10.05 -0.96
C SER A 250 0.77 -9.92 -1.74
N HIS A 251 0.07 -8.81 -1.61
CA HIS A 251 -0.88 -8.39 -2.65
C HIS A 251 -0.13 -7.96 -3.93
N ALA A 252 -0.77 -8.02 -5.09
CA ALA A 252 -0.26 -7.38 -6.30
C ALA A 252 -0.50 -5.85 -6.24
N PRO A 253 0.42 -5.01 -6.73
CA PRO A 253 0.22 -3.55 -6.74
C PRO A 253 -1.06 -3.15 -7.46
N GLY A 254 -1.91 -2.35 -6.83
CA GLY A 254 -3.24 -1.97 -7.34
C GLY A 254 -4.38 -2.90 -6.88
N TYR A 255 -4.07 -4.05 -6.28
CA TYR A 255 -5.03 -5.09 -5.85
C TYR A 255 -5.09 -5.19 -4.32
N MET A 256 -5.55 -4.13 -3.65
CA MET A 256 -5.49 -4.02 -2.19
C MET A 256 -6.70 -4.65 -1.50
N PHE A 257 -6.63 -4.81 -0.18
CA PHE A 257 -7.79 -5.20 0.64
C PHE A 257 -8.55 -3.97 1.10
N ILE A 258 -9.88 -4.00 0.96
CA ILE A 258 -10.78 -2.91 1.32
C ILE A 258 -11.32 -3.16 2.74
N THR A 259 -11.00 -2.25 3.66
CA THR A 259 -11.36 -2.35 5.08
C THR A 259 -12.75 -1.75 5.38
N ASP A 260 -13.23 -1.92 6.61
CA ASP A 260 -14.41 -1.23 7.15
C ASP A 260 -14.03 0.10 7.86
N ILE A 261 -12.76 0.52 7.76
CA ILE A 261 -12.27 1.75 8.37
C ILE A 261 -12.35 2.87 7.32
N PRO A 262 -13.01 4.01 7.59
CA PRO A 262 -13.03 5.12 6.64
C PRO A 262 -11.70 5.87 6.66
N ASP A 263 -11.29 6.46 5.53
CA ASP A 263 -10.00 7.16 5.41
C ASP A 263 -9.81 8.30 6.41
N ARG A 264 -10.91 8.99 6.71
CA ARG A 264 -10.94 10.06 7.71
C ARG A 264 -10.61 9.60 9.13
N ALA A 265 -10.56 8.29 9.38
CA ALA A 265 -10.09 7.73 10.66
C ALA A 265 -8.61 8.05 10.94
N TRP A 266 -7.84 8.33 9.88
CA TRP A 266 -6.40 8.54 9.96
C TRP A 266 -5.99 10.01 9.98
N ILE A 267 -6.96 10.92 9.93
CA ILE A 267 -6.70 12.37 10.01
C ILE A 267 -6.47 12.75 11.48
N GLY A 268 -5.28 13.27 11.75
CA GLY A 268 -4.91 13.94 13.00
C GLY A 268 -5.39 15.39 13.11
#